data_AF-A0A9P9Z1P0-F1
#
_entry.id   AF-A0A9P9Z1P0-F1
#
_cell.length_a   1.000
_cell.length_b   1.000
_cell.length_c   1.000
_cell.angle_alpha   90.00
_cell.angle_beta   90.00
_cell.angle_gamma   90.00
#
_symmetry.space_group_name_H-M   'P 1'
#
loop_
_entity.id
_entity.type
_entity.pdbx_description
1 polymer ?
#
loop_
_entity_poly.entity_id
_entity_poly.type
_entity_poly.pdbx_seq_one_letter_code
_entity_poly.pdbx_strand_id
1 'polypeptide(L)'
;MESPAVNEIAAGLGGEKLEVFRKLNLLEQHRVESFKDWPFPETSSCSISKMAEAGFYWTGTKRENDTATCFVCGKTLDGWESEDDPWKEHLKHAPQCEFVKLSCAEKDLTPLWLKFYKTEENLNEELDKLTPPPNITCIYNPIVYASQLHCDYLRRYMDGPKKLVFIGMNPGPNGMAQTGIPFGNVRTVKVLMQLSGSVDKPPVEHPKRPVNGLDCRIEEPSGVRLWELFLRLAGNMEIFSQQCFVHNFCPLSFFDEAGKNLTPSELKGPYKKQLRDFCCEALEKQLVLLKPQVIVAVGEYVMTVLKHSAYCKSDSVSVLRLPHPSPRSANNSNWPEKAQTFLEDNNLIHFMRNEA
;
A
#
# COMPACT_ATOMS: atom_id res chain seq x y z
N MET A 1 19.08 -24.02 -5.95
CA MET A 1 17.92 -24.01 -6.89
C MET A 1 17.32 -22.62 -6.77
N GLU A 2 17.50 -21.80 -7.80
CA GLU A 2 17.01 -20.41 -7.80
C GLU A 2 15.48 -20.37 -7.75
N SER A 3 14.93 -19.35 -7.10
CA SER A 3 13.48 -19.17 -6.93
C SER A 3 12.80 -18.94 -8.29
N PRO A 4 11.60 -19.51 -8.55
CA PRO A 4 10.86 -19.33 -9.80
C PRO A 4 10.68 -17.86 -10.21
N ALA A 5 10.59 -16.96 -9.24
CA ALA A 5 10.43 -15.52 -9.46
C ALA A 5 11.64 -14.86 -10.14
N VAL A 6 12.86 -15.40 -9.98
CA VAL A 6 14.09 -14.85 -10.58
C VAL A 6 14.11 -15.10 -12.09
N ASN A 7 13.56 -16.25 -12.53
CA ASN A 7 13.54 -16.64 -13.94
C ASN A 7 12.56 -15.81 -14.77
N GLU A 8 11.42 -15.40 -14.20
CA GLU A 8 10.43 -14.57 -14.91
C GLU A 8 10.90 -13.12 -15.10
N ILE A 9 11.65 -12.56 -14.15
CA ILE A 9 12.22 -11.20 -14.26
C ILE A 9 13.38 -11.16 -15.26
N ALA A 10 14.19 -12.23 -15.33
CA ALA A 10 15.30 -12.35 -16.27
C ALA A 10 14.85 -12.40 -17.74
N ALA A 11 13.62 -12.82 -18.03
CA ALA A 11 13.07 -12.85 -19.39
C ALA A 11 12.76 -11.45 -19.95
N GLY A 12 12.48 -10.46 -19.09
CA GLY A 12 12.16 -9.07 -19.48
C GLY A 12 13.36 -8.11 -19.49
N LEU A 13 14.38 -8.39 -18.67
CA LEU A 13 15.64 -7.65 -18.64
C LEU A 13 16.71 -8.51 -19.31
N GLY A 14 17.03 -8.25 -20.59
CA GLY A 14 18.00 -9.05 -21.36
C GLY A 14 19.20 -9.49 -20.53
N GLY A 15 19.48 -10.80 -20.52
CA GLY A 15 20.30 -11.49 -19.52
C GLY A 15 21.67 -10.88 -19.21
N GLU A 16 22.25 -10.09 -20.11
CA GLU A 16 23.46 -9.31 -19.87
C GLU A 16 23.32 -8.31 -18.71
N LYS A 17 22.15 -7.68 -18.53
CA LYS A 17 21.93 -6.71 -17.43
C LYS A 17 21.94 -7.39 -16.06
N LEU A 18 21.37 -8.59 -15.96
CA LEU A 18 21.39 -9.37 -14.71
C LEU A 18 22.82 -9.81 -14.36
N GLU A 19 23.63 -10.15 -15.37
CA GLU A 19 25.02 -10.56 -15.16
C GLU A 19 25.90 -9.41 -14.66
N VAL A 20 25.66 -8.18 -15.13
CA VAL A 20 26.32 -6.97 -14.60
C VAL A 20 26.00 -6.76 -13.13
N PHE A 21 24.74 -6.93 -12.71
CA PHE A 21 24.35 -6.81 -11.30
C PHE A 21 25.01 -7.85 -10.40
N ARG A 22 25.24 -9.05 -10.93
CA ARG A 22 25.99 -10.10 -10.23
C ARG A 22 27.46 -9.74 -10.08
N LYS A 23 28.12 -9.30 -11.16
CA LYS A 23 29.54 -8.88 -11.14
C LYS A 23 29.81 -7.72 -10.19
N LEU A 24 28.83 -6.83 -10.00
CA LEU A 24 28.94 -5.66 -9.13
C LEU A 24 28.43 -5.90 -7.70
N ASN A 25 27.94 -7.10 -7.37
CA ASN A 25 27.33 -7.41 -6.07
C ASN A 25 26.24 -6.41 -5.64
N LEU A 26 25.45 -5.93 -6.61
CA LEU A 26 24.44 -4.90 -6.40
C LEU A 26 23.25 -5.40 -5.56
N LEU A 27 22.89 -6.68 -5.70
CA LEU A 27 21.83 -7.32 -4.92
C LEU A 27 22.41 -8.01 -3.69
N GLU A 28 21.67 -7.98 -2.58
CA GLU A 28 22.06 -8.60 -1.30
C GLU A 28 22.39 -10.08 -1.45
N GLN A 29 21.60 -10.79 -2.25
CA GLN A 29 21.87 -12.20 -2.54
C GLN A 29 23.25 -12.43 -3.17
N HIS A 30 23.67 -11.57 -4.11
CA HIS A 30 25.00 -11.68 -4.72
C HIS A 30 26.12 -11.37 -3.72
N ARG A 31 25.88 -10.43 -2.80
CA ARG A 31 26.80 -10.16 -1.69
C ARG A 31 26.95 -11.39 -0.80
N VAL A 32 25.85 -12.05 -0.41
CA VAL A 32 25.89 -13.32 0.35
C VAL A 32 26.70 -14.39 -0.39
N GLU A 33 26.43 -14.60 -1.68
CA GLU A 33 27.11 -15.59 -2.52
C GLU A 33 28.62 -15.34 -2.68
N SER A 34 29.09 -14.12 -2.45
CA SER A 34 30.50 -13.78 -2.55
C SER A 34 31.35 -14.37 -1.42
N PHE A 35 30.77 -14.61 -0.23
CA PHE A 35 31.47 -15.10 0.94
C PHE A 35 31.81 -16.59 0.79
N LYS A 36 33.08 -16.94 0.95
CA LYS A 36 33.58 -18.32 0.82
C LYS A 36 34.09 -18.87 2.14
N ASP A 37 35.16 -18.26 2.66
CA ASP A 37 35.88 -18.74 3.85
C ASP A 37 35.70 -17.78 5.04
N TRP A 38 34.53 -17.13 5.18
CA TRP A 38 34.25 -16.18 6.25
C TRP A 38 34.38 -16.85 7.63
N PRO A 39 35.11 -16.24 8.59
CA PRO A 39 35.45 -16.91 9.85
C PRO A 39 34.28 -17.04 10.84
N PHE A 40 33.20 -16.28 10.66
CA PHE A 40 32.11 -16.21 11.65
C PHE A 40 30.86 -17.00 11.23
N PRO A 41 30.26 -17.77 12.16
CA PRO A 41 29.04 -18.52 11.90
C PRO A 41 27.81 -17.62 11.78
N GLU A 42 26.69 -18.18 11.30
CA GLU A 42 25.45 -17.42 11.09
C GLU A 42 24.81 -16.89 12.39
N THR A 43 25.19 -17.45 13.54
CA THR A 43 24.71 -17.00 14.86
C THR A 43 25.42 -15.75 15.39
N SER A 44 26.51 -15.31 14.75
CA SER A 44 27.29 -14.14 15.16
C SER A 44 26.67 -12.83 14.67
N SER A 45 26.97 -11.72 15.35
CA SER A 45 26.54 -10.37 14.91
C SER A 45 27.16 -10.00 13.57
N CYS A 46 28.39 -10.46 13.33
CA CYS A 46 29.12 -10.32 12.07
C CYS A 46 28.94 -11.53 11.14
N SER A 47 27.73 -12.09 11.05
CA SER A 47 27.43 -13.17 10.11
C SER A 47 27.48 -12.73 8.65
N ILE A 48 27.54 -13.69 7.72
CA ILE A 48 27.48 -13.42 6.27
C ILE A 48 26.22 -12.62 5.92
N SER A 49 25.06 -13.01 6.44
CA SER A 49 23.81 -12.29 6.17
C SER A 49 23.88 -10.85 6.67
N LYS A 50 24.44 -10.62 7.86
CA LYS A 50 24.58 -9.27 8.44
C LYS A 50 25.58 -8.40 7.70
N MET A 51 26.68 -8.99 7.24
CA MET A 51 27.65 -8.32 6.39
C MET A 51 27.03 -7.90 5.05
N ALA A 52 26.36 -8.83 4.37
CA ALA A 52 25.68 -8.56 3.11
C ALA A 52 24.55 -7.53 3.25
N GLU A 53 23.76 -7.61 4.33
CA GLU A 53 22.71 -6.65 4.70
C GLU A 53 23.30 -5.24 4.83
N ALA A 54 24.45 -5.08 5.50
CA ALA A 54 25.17 -3.80 5.65
C ALA A 54 25.95 -3.35 4.39
N GLY A 55 25.80 -4.07 3.29
CA GLY A 55 26.35 -3.71 1.99
C GLY A 55 27.75 -4.27 1.70
N PHE A 56 28.26 -5.19 2.51
CA PHE A 56 29.57 -5.80 2.27
C PHE A 56 29.48 -7.06 1.42
N TYR A 57 30.42 -7.22 0.50
CA TYR A 57 30.72 -8.48 -0.17
C TYR A 57 32.15 -8.89 0.17
N TRP A 58 32.42 -10.19 0.15
CA TRP A 58 33.72 -10.74 0.50
C TRP A 58 34.76 -10.44 -0.57
N THR A 59 35.89 -9.90 -0.13
CA THR A 59 37.08 -9.63 -0.95
C THR A 59 38.35 -10.23 -0.36
N GLY A 60 38.19 -11.10 0.63
CA GLY A 60 39.27 -11.78 1.32
C GLY A 60 39.98 -12.85 0.50
N THR A 61 41.00 -13.41 1.13
CA THR A 61 41.78 -14.53 0.63
C THR A 61 41.82 -15.63 1.69
N LYS A 62 42.46 -16.77 1.39
CA LYS A 62 42.67 -17.82 2.40
C LYS A 62 43.53 -17.39 3.60
N ARG A 63 44.32 -16.33 3.47
CA ARG A 63 45.19 -15.82 4.54
C ARG A 63 44.55 -14.68 5.32
N GLU A 64 43.70 -13.90 4.65
CA GLU A 64 42.98 -12.74 5.17
C GLU A 64 41.52 -12.97 4.84
N ASN A 65 40.88 -13.87 5.59
CA ASN A 65 39.58 -14.40 5.24
C ASN A 65 38.41 -13.55 5.75
N ASP A 66 38.70 -12.50 6.51
CA ASP A 66 37.78 -11.52 7.09
C ASP A 66 37.72 -10.20 6.31
N THR A 67 38.36 -10.08 5.14
CA THR A 67 38.27 -8.85 4.36
C THR A 67 36.95 -8.74 3.58
N ALA A 68 36.28 -7.59 3.69
CA ALA A 68 35.04 -7.31 2.97
C ALA A 68 34.96 -5.87 2.46
N THR A 69 34.29 -5.66 1.32
CA THR A 69 34.20 -4.37 0.63
C THR A 69 32.75 -3.94 0.43
N CYS A 70 32.45 -2.67 0.64
CA CYS A 70 31.12 -2.12 0.39
C CYS A 70 30.84 -1.96 -1.12
N PHE A 71 29.67 -2.42 -1.59
CA PHE A 71 29.27 -2.31 -3.01
C PHE A 71 28.99 -0.87 -3.50
N VAL A 72 28.73 0.07 -2.58
CA VAL A 72 28.40 1.46 -2.93
C VAL A 72 29.61 2.39 -2.81
N CYS A 73 30.24 2.44 -1.64
CA CYS A 73 31.35 3.37 -1.41
C CYS A 73 32.73 2.77 -1.72
N GLY A 74 32.82 1.46 -1.96
CA GLY A 74 34.08 0.77 -2.22
C GLY A 74 35.01 0.69 -1.01
N LYS A 75 34.57 1.08 0.19
CA LYS A 75 35.38 0.96 1.41
C LYS A 75 35.59 -0.51 1.74
N THR A 76 36.85 -0.91 1.83
CA THR A 76 37.27 -2.23 2.33
C THR A 76 37.61 -2.13 3.82
N LEU A 77 37.17 -3.12 4.59
CA LEU A 77 37.44 -3.29 6.01
C LEU A 77 37.92 -4.74 6.27
N ASP A 78 38.80 -4.88 7.25
CA ASP A 78 39.35 -6.12 7.78
C ASP A 78 39.49 -5.99 9.31
N GLY A 79 39.91 -7.07 9.99
CA GLY A 79 40.04 -7.11 11.44
C GLY A 79 38.70 -7.23 12.16
N TRP A 80 37.72 -7.90 11.55
CA TRP A 80 36.38 -8.06 12.11
C TRP A 80 36.39 -9.00 13.32
N GLU A 81 35.52 -8.73 14.29
CA GLU A 81 35.24 -9.56 15.44
C GLU A 81 33.82 -10.16 15.35
N SER A 82 33.57 -11.29 16.03
CA SER A 82 32.28 -11.99 15.96
C SER A 82 31.09 -11.15 16.47
N GLU A 83 31.38 -10.21 17.36
CA GLU A 83 30.44 -9.32 18.04
C GLU A 83 30.21 -8.01 17.30
N ASP A 84 31.01 -7.70 16.27
CA ASP A 84 30.90 -6.46 15.51
C ASP A 84 29.53 -6.34 14.84
N ASP A 85 29.06 -5.10 14.78
CA ASP A 85 27.86 -4.71 14.07
C ASP A 85 28.27 -4.09 12.72
N PRO A 86 28.07 -4.79 11.59
CA PRO A 86 28.53 -4.34 10.29
C PRO A 86 28.01 -2.95 9.88
N TRP A 87 26.80 -2.57 10.29
CA TRP A 87 26.26 -1.24 10.00
C TRP A 87 27.00 -0.14 10.76
N LYS A 88 27.31 -0.37 12.03
CA LYS A 88 28.02 0.61 12.86
C LYS A 88 29.45 0.79 12.40
N GLU A 89 30.17 -0.30 12.12
CA GLU A 89 31.54 -0.23 11.62
C GLU A 89 31.60 0.43 10.24
N HIS A 90 30.65 0.12 9.35
CA HIS A 90 30.52 0.82 8.07
C HIS A 90 30.33 2.33 8.25
N LEU A 91 29.41 2.77 9.11
CA LEU A 91 29.13 4.20 9.32
C LEU A 91 30.34 4.91 9.95
N LYS A 92 31.01 4.26 10.89
CA LYS A 92 32.21 4.76 11.57
C LYS A 92 33.38 4.94 10.60
N HIS A 93 33.61 3.98 9.69
CA HIS A 93 34.77 3.97 8.81
C HIS A 93 34.53 4.58 7.42
N ALA A 94 33.27 4.78 7.01
CA ALA A 94 32.90 5.46 5.77
C ALA A 94 31.61 6.30 5.93
N PRO A 95 31.62 7.37 6.76
CA PRO A 95 30.45 8.20 7.02
C PRO A 95 29.93 8.95 5.78
N GLN A 96 30.71 8.99 4.69
CA GLN A 96 30.32 9.55 3.40
C GLN A 96 29.46 8.61 2.53
N CYS A 97 29.34 7.32 2.88
CA CYS A 97 28.60 6.35 2.09
C CYS A 97 27.08 6.59 2.19
N GLU A 98 26.41 6.88 1.07
CA GLU A 98 24.96 7.14 1.07
C GLU A 98 24.14 5.89 1.47
N PHE A 99 24.63 4.69 1.16
CA PHE A 99 23.95 3.45 1.55
C PHE A 99 23.93 3.25 3.07
N VAL A 100 25.06 3.47 3.76
CA VAL A 100 25.10 3.29 5.22
C VAL A 100 24.35 4.40 5.95
N LYS A 101 24.32 5.62 5.40
CA LYS A 101 23.50 6.72 5.94
C LYS A 101 22.01 6.41 5.88
N LEU A 102 21.54 5.72 4.83
CA LEU A 102 20.16 5.26 4.76
C LEU A 102 19.86 4.23 5.86
N SER A 103 20.88 3.47 6.31
CA SER A 103 20.80 2.44 7.36
C SER A 103 19.61 1.48 7.16
N CYS A 104 19.30 1.17 5.90
CA CYS A 104 18.11 0.45 5.50
C CYS A 104 18.53 -0.75 4.65
N ALA A 105 18.18 -1.95 5.11
CA ALA A 105 18.46 -3.19 4.40
C ALA A 105 17.73 -3.21 3.04
N GLU A 106 18.25 -3.95 2.07
CA GLU A 106 17.67 -4.00 0.71
C GLU A 106 16.21 -4.47 0.72
N LYS A 107 15.90 -5.46 1.56
CA LYS A 107 14.53 -5.94 1.81
C LYS A 107 13.56 -4.86 2.33
N ASP A 108 14.11 -3.82 2.96
CA ASP A 108 13.37 -2.72 3.54
C ASP A 108 13.34 -1.48 2.62
N LEU A 109 14.10 -1.49 1.52
CA LEU A 109 14.06 -0.45 0.49
C LEU A 109 12.74 -0.39 -0.28
N THR A 110 11.95 -1.48 -0.28
CA THR A 110 10.61 -1.44 -0.89
C THR A 110 9.71 -0.56 -0.02
N PRO A 111 9.27 0.62 -0.51
CA PRO A 111 8.47 1.53 0.30
C PRO A 111 7.13 0.90 0.70
N LEU A 112 6.58 1.34 1.84
CA LEU A 112 5.32 0.81 2.36
C LEU A 112 4.19 0.87 1.32
N TRP A 113 4.04 2.00 0.63
CA TRP A 113 3.04 2.18 -0.43
C TRP A 113 3.15 1.13 -1.54
N LEU A 114 4.37 0.71 -1.92
CA LEU A 114 4.57 -0.28 -2.96
C LEU A 114 4.28 -1.70 -2.47
N LYS A 115 4.58 -2.01 -1.20
CA LYS A 115 4.15 -3.26 -0.56
C LYS A 115 2.61 -3.35 -0.50
N PHE A 116 1.96 -2.24 -0.20
CA PHE A 116 0.50 -2.13 -0.20
C PHE A 116 -0.08 -2.34 -1.60
N TYR A 117 0.43 -1.61 -2.60
CA TYR A 117 -0.02 -1.72 -3.99
C TYR A 117 0.14 -3.14 -4.55
N LYS A 118 1.26 -3.81 -4.27
CA LYS A 118 1.45 -5.24 -4.64
C LYS A 118 0.39 -6.15 -4.03
N THR A 119 -0.13 -5.82 -2.84
CA THR A 119 -1.25 -6.57 -2.25
C THR A 119 -2.55 -6.33 -3.01
N GLU A 120 -2.77 -5.13 -3.53
CA GLU A 120 -3.91 -4.82 -4.41
C GLU A 120 -3.77 -5.47 -5.80
N GLU A 121 -2.56 -5.55 -6.36
CA GLU A 121 -2.29 -6.29 -7.60
C GLU A 121 -2.60 -7.78 -7.44
N ASN A 122 -2.10 -8.41 -6.37
CA ASN A 122 -2.42 -9.81 -6.07
C ASN A 122 -3.93 -10.03 -5.86
N LEU A 123 -4.63 -9.08 -5.22
CA LEU A 123 -6.08 -9.14 -5.09
C LEU A 123 -6.74 -9.08 -6.48
N ASN A 124 -6.31 -8.18 -7.35
CA ASN A 124 -6.87 -8.05 -8.70
C ASN A 124 -6.71 -9.37 -9.49
N GLU A 125 -5.56 -10.02 -9.41
CA GLU A 125 -5.34 -11.33 -10.06
C GLU A 125 -6.32 -12.41 -9.58
N GLU A 126 -6.62 -12.46 -8.26
CA GLU A 126 -7.61 -13.41 -7.73
C GLU A 126 -9.04 -13.04 -8.15
N LEU A 127 -9.37 -11.75 -8.20
CA LEU A 127 -10.69 -11.29 -8.62
C LEU A 127 -10.96 -11.51 -10.10
N ASP A 128 -9.95 -11.40 -10.97
CA ASP A 128 -10.06 -11.63 -12.41
C ASP A 128 -10.35 -13.10 -12.75
N LYS A 129 -10.02 -14.04 -11.85
CA LYS A 129 -10.35 -15.46 -11.99
C LYS A 129 -11.83 -15.76 -11.73
N LEU A 130 -12.58 -14.83 -11.13
CA LEU A 130 -13.97 -15.06 -10.76
C LEU A 130 -14.90 -14.92 -11.97
N THR A 131 -15.85 -15.85 -12.12
CA THR A 131 -16.93 -15.71 -13.11
C THR A 131 -18.07 -14.88 -12.52
N PRO A 132 -18.36 -13.68 -13.06
CA PRO A 132 -19.44 -12.85 -12.55
C PRO A 132 -20.82 -13.42 -12.93
N PRO A 133 -21.85 -13.22 -12.08
CA PRO A 133 -23.23 -13.53 -12.43
C PRO A 133 -23.68 -12.77 -13.68
N PRO A 134 -24.58 -13.35 -14.51
CA PRO A 134 -25.01 -12.75 -15.78
C PRO A 134 -25.74 -11.40 -15.64
N ASN A 135 -26.26 -11.10 -14.45
CA ASN A 135 -26.89 -9.81 -14.18
C ASN A 135 -25.88 -8.66 -13.97
N ILE A 136 -24.58 -8.95 -13.93
CA ILE A 136 -23.51 -7.96 -13.90
C ILE A 136 -22.93 -7.89 -15.31
N THR A 137 -23.18 -6.78 -16.00
CA THR A 137 -22.76 -6.60 -17.40
C THR A 137 -21.44 -5.84 -17.53
N CYS A 138 -21.10 -5.01 -16.54
CA CYS A 138 -19.83 -4.29 -16.50
C CYS A 138 -19.23 -4.32 -15.09
N ILE A 139 -17.91 -4.54 -15.04
CA ILE A 139 -17.11 -4.49 -13.82
C ILE A 139 -15.96 -3.53 -14.06
N TYR A 140 -15.84 -2.51 -13.21
CA TYR A 140 -14.77 -1.53 -13.29
C TYR A 140 -13.78 -1.77 -12.17
N ASN A 141 -12.49 -1.84 -12.51
CA ASN A 141 -11.39 -1.88 -11.56
C ASN A 141 -10.49 -0.64 -11.69
N PRO A 142 -10.78 0.45 -10.95
CA PRO A 142 -9.99 1.68 -11.00
C PRO A 142 -8.55 1.51 -10.51
N ILE A 143 -8.21 0.44 -9.76
CA ILE A 143 -6.81 0.16 -9.41
C ILE A 143 -5.99 -0.18 -10.67
N VAL A 144 -6.63 -0.69 -11.72
CA VAL A 144 -5.99 -1.02 -12.99
C VAL A 144 -5.98 0.19 -13.93
N TYR A 145 -7.15 0.67 -14.37
CA TYR A 145 -7.23 1.71 -15.41
C TYR A 145 -6.92 3.13 -14.88
N ALA A 146 -6.96 3.35 -13.56
CA ALA A 146 -6.52 4.60 -12.93
C ALA A 146 -5.26 4.39 -12.07
N SER A 147 -4.49 3.34 -12.36
CA SER A 147 -3.30 2.92 -11.59
C SER A 147 -2.29 4.04 -11.37
N GLN A 148 -2.08 4.91 -12.36
CA GLN A 148 -1.13 6.02 -12.22
C GLN A 148 -1.54 6.99 -11.11
N LEU A 149 -2.77 7.51 -11.15
CA LEU A 149 -3.28 8.39 -10.09
C LEU A 149 -3.35 7.66 -8.74
N HIS A 150 -3.77 6.40 -8.74
CA HIS A 150 -3.85 5.61 -7.53
C HIS A 150 -2.47 5.44 -6.88
N CYS A 151 -1.46 5.06 -7.64
CA CYS A 151 -0.06 4.98 -7.19
C CYS A 151 0.47 6.33 -6.71
N ASP A 152 0.11 7.44 -7.36
CA ASP A 152 0.53 8.78 -6.91
C ASP A 152 -0.09 9.14 -5.55
N TYR A 153 -1.35 8.77 -5.30
CA TYR A 153 -2.00 8.89 -4.00
C TYR A 153 -1.31 8.03 -2.94
N LEU A 154 -1.06 6.75 -3.23
CA LEU A 154 -0.36 5.85 -2.32
C LEU A 154 1.05 6.38 -2.01
N ARG A 155 1.82 6.73 -3.04
CA ARG A 155 3.20 7.23 -2.90
C ARG A 155 3.28 8.51 -2.08
N ARG A 156 2.32 9.43 -2.28
CA ARG A 156 2.33 10.73 -1.58
C ARG A 156 1.85 10.64 -0.13
N TYR A 157 0.91 9.75 0.16
CA TYR A 157 0.20 9.74 1.45
C TYR A 157 0.35 8.44 2.27
N MET A 158 1.15 7.47 1.81
CA MET A 158 1.45 6.20 2.50
C MET A 158 2.97 5.94 2.58
N ASP A 159 3.69 6.90 3.15
CA ASP A 159 5.12 6.84 3.43
C ASP A 159 5.52 6.02 4.67
N GLY A 160 4.55 5.64 5.51
CA GLY A 160 4.77 4.87 6.73
C GLY A 160 3.47 4.37 7.38
N PRO A 161 3.53 3.65 8.52
CA PRO A 161 2.36 3.15 9.24
C PRO A 161 1.34 4.26 9.56
N LYS A 162 0.07 3.90 9.65
CA LYS A 162 -1.06 4.84 9.79
C LYS A 162 -1.88 4.47 11.02
N LYS A 163 -1.80 5.28 12.08
CA LYS A 163 -2.47 5.04 13.36
C LYS A 163 -4.01 5.00 13.24
N LEU A 164 -4.58 5.80 12.33
CA LEU A 164 -6.03 5.89 12.10
C LEU A 164 -6.38 5.59 10.63
N VAL A 165 -7.12 4.52 10.36
CA VAL A 165 -7.48 4.12 8.98
C VAL A 165 -9.00 4.13 8.80
N PHE A 166 -9.46 4.84 7.76
CA PHE A 166 -10.87 4.85 7.36
C PHE A 166 -11.09 3.88 6.20
N ILE A 167 -12.07 2.99 6.32
CA ILE A 167 -12.33 1.97 5.31
C ILE A 167 -13.75 2.13 4.76
N GLY A 168 -13.85 2.49 3.48
CA GLY A 168 -15.08 2.48 2.70
C GLY A 168 -15.38 1.11 2.08
N MET A 169 -16.56 0.98 1.47
CA MET A 169 -17.01 -0.29 0.91
C MET A 169 -16.37 -0.59 -0.44
N ASN A 170 -16.65 0.24 -1.46
CA ASN A 170 -16.18 0.06 -2.82
C ASN A 170 -16.28 1.37 -3.62
N PRO A 171 -15.64 1.49 -4.80
CA PRO A 171 -15.66 2.72 -5.59
C PRO A 171 -17.08 3.16 -5.97
N GLY A 172 -17.36 4.44 -5.76
CA GLY A 172 -18.53 5.12 -6.31
C GLY A 172 -18.29 5.53 -7.78
N PRO A 173 -19.34 5.54 -8.63
CA PRO A 173 -19.22 5.69 -10.09
C PRO A 173 -18.64 7.04 -10.54
N ASN A 174 -18.84 8.10 -9.76
CA ASN A 174 -18.38 9.45 -10.08
C ASN A 174 -17.16 9.88 -9.25
N GLY A 175 -16.71 9.03 -8.32
CA GLY A 175 -15.59 9.31 -7.42
C GLY A 175 -14.40 8.44 -7.79
N MET A 176 -14.09 7.45 -6.95
CA MET A 176 -12.98 6.54 -7.17
C MET A 176 -13.00 5.82 -8.54
N ALA A 177 -14.17 5.51 -9.10
CA ALA A 177 -14.24 4.93 -10.45
C ALA A 177 -13.76 5.90 -11.56
N GLN A 178 -13.70 7.20 -11.29
CA GLN A 178 -13.14 8.21 -12.19
C GLN A 178 -11.69 8.57 -11.86
N THR A 179 -11.29 8.44 -10.58
CA THR A 179 -10.02 9.03 -10.10
C THR A 179 -9.00 8.03 -9.57
N GLY A 180 -9.40 6.78 -9.32
CA GLY A 180 -8.56 5.81 -8.61
C GLY A 180 -8.50 6.04 -7.10
N ILE A 181 -9.02 7.15 -6.56
CA ILE A 181 -8.83 7.52 -5.14
C ILE A 181 -10.08 7.19 -4.32
N PRO A 182 -9.97 6.51 -3.15
CA PRO A 182 -11.11 6.27 -2.26
C PRO A 182 -11.86 7.56 -1.93
N PHE A 183 -13.19 7.55 -2.10
CA PHE A 183 -14.03 8.75 -1.97
C PHE A 183 -13.57 9.94 -2.86
N GLY A 184 -12.85 9.67 -3.94
CA GLY A 184 -12.13 10.68 -4.71
C GLY A 184 -13.01 11.46 -5.67
N ASN A 185 -13.73 12.46 -5.17
CA ASN A 185 -14.39 13.46 -6.01
C ASN A 185 -13.33 14.22 -6.83
N VAL A 186 -13.60 14.46 -8.12
CA VAL A 186 -12.61 15.04 -9.05
C VAL A 186 -12.02 16.36 -8.56
N ARG A 187 -12.86 17.29 -8.07
CA ARG A 187 -12.39 18.57 -7.53
C ARG A 187 -11.48 18.38 -6.32
N THR A 188 -11.82 17.46 -5.43
CA THR A 188 -11.00 17.13 -4.25
C THR A 188 -9.62 16.62 -4.69
N VAL A 189 -9.58 15.66 -5.62
CA VAL A 189 -8.34 15.05 -6.10
C VAL A 189 -7.45 16.09 -6.80
N LYS A 190 -8.02 16.92 -7.69
CA LYS A 190 -7.25 17.91 -8.46
C LYS A 190 -6.80 19.11 -7.62
N VAL A 191 -7.71 19.67 -6.82
CA VAL A 191 -7.48 20.97 -6.17
C VAL A 191 -6.92 20.79 -4.76
N LEU A 192 -7.52 19.89 -3.98
CA LEU A 192 -7.17 19.75 -2.57
C LEU A 192 -5.98 18.79 -2.36
N MET A 193 -5.95 17.68 -3.11
CA MET A 193 -4.82 16.74 -3.08
C MET A 193 -3.72 17.08 -4.10
N GLN A 194 -4.00 17.98 -5.04
CA GLN A 194 -3.04 18.39 -6.09
C GLN A 194 -2.47 17.19 -6.87
N LEU A 195 -3.31 16.19 -7.13
CA LEU A 195 -2.96 15.05 -7.96
C LEU A 195 -3.44 15.27 -9.39
N SER A 196 -2.61 14.85 -10.34
CA SER A 196 -2.86 14.99 -11.78
C SER A 196 -2.31 13.78 -12.51
N GLY A 197 -2.93 13.39 -13.62
CA GLY A 197 -2.47 12.31 -14.48
C GLY A 197 -3.55 11.87 -15.45
N SER A 198 -3.27 10.82 -16.21
CA SER A 198 -4.23 10.17 -17.10
C SER A 198 -4.99 9.04 -16.40
N VAL A 199 -6.22 8.83 -16.84
CA VAL A 199 -7.05 7.69 -16.44
C VAL A 199 -7.52 7.01 -17.71
N ASP A 200 -7.19 5.73 -17.83
CA ASP A 200 -7.58 4.89 -18.96
C ASP A 200 -9.04 4.44 -18.84
N LYS A 201 -9.50 3.73 -19.86
CA LYS A 201 -10.85 3.17 -19.92
C LYS A 201 -10.89 1.75 -19.35
N PRO A 202 -12.00 1.33 -18.70
CA PRO A 202 -12.22 -0.07 -18.39
C PRO A 202 -12.36 -0.88 -19.70
N PRO A 203 -12.05 -2.19 -19.71
CA PRO A 203 -12.13 -3.02 -20.92
C PRO A 203 -13.53 -3.03 -21.56
N VAL A 204 -14.57 -2.98 -20.73
CA VAL A 204 -15.97 -2.86 -21.16
C VAL A 204 -16.60 -1.70 -20.40
N GLU A 205 -16.99 -0.65 -21.13
CA GLU A 205 -17.62 0.54 -20.56
C GLU A 205 -19.14 0.50 -20.78
N HIS A 206 -19.91 0.71 -19.73
CA HIS A 206 -21.36 0.88 -19.83
C HIS A 206 -21.68 2.29 -20.37
N PRO A 207 -22.53 2.47 -21.40
CA PRO A 207 -22.80 3.78 -22.03
C PRO A 207 -23.29 4.87 -21.07
N LYS A 208 -24.05 4.50 -20.01
CA LYS A 208 -24.52 5.43 -18.97
C LYS A 208 -23.51 5.67 -17.82
N ARG A 209 -22.34 5.04 -17.85
CA ARG A 209 -21.31 5.13 -16.82
C ARG A 209 -19.93 5.33 -17.48
N PRO A 210 -19.75 6.38 -18.29
CA PRO A 210 -18.46 6.64 -18.89
C PRO A 210 -17.40 6.98 -17.83
N VAL A 211 -16.18 6.51 -18.03
CA VAL A 211 -15.00 6.89 -17.24
C VAL A 211 -14.29 8.03 -17.96
N ASN A 212 -14.52 9.26 -17.51
CA ASN A 212 -13.92 10.47 -18.11
C ASN A 212 -12.72 10.97 -17.30
N GLY A 213 -12.22 10.17 -16.35
CA GLY A 213 -11.05 10.55 -15.56
C GLY A 213 -11.25 11.85 -14.79
N LEU A 214 -10.19 12.67 -14.79
CA LEU A 214 -10.17 14.01 -14.20
C LEU A 214 -10.98 15.08 -14.97
N ASP A 215 -11.61 14.70 -16.09
CA ASP A 215 -12.54 15.54 -16.86
C ASP A 215 -14.01 15.24 -16.53
N CYS A 216 -14.29 14.25 -15.68
CA CYS A 216 -15.64 14.03 -15.17
C CYS A 216 -16.15 15.26 -14.42
N ARG A 217 -17.31 15.77 -14.84
CA ARG A 217 -17.95 16.97 -14.26
C ARG A 217 -19.04 16.65 -13.24
N ILE A 218 -19.33 15.37 -13.04
CA ILE A 218 -20.36 14.94 -12.11
C ILE A 218 -19.71 14.76 -10.74
N GLU A 219 -20.19 15.49 -9.74
CA GLU A 219 -19.67 15.34 -8.38
C GLU A 219 -20.07 14.00 -7.75
N GLU A 220 -19.22 13.52 -6.86
CA GLU A 220 -19.51 12.40 -5.96
C GLU A 220 -19.77 12.95 -4.55
N PRO A 221 -21.04 13.10 -4.14
CA PRO A 221 -21.38 13.83 -2.92
C PRO A 221 -20.82 13.19 -1.64
N SER A 222 -20.62 11.87 -1.62
CA SER A 222 -20.11 11.17 -0.43
C SER A 222 -18.66 11.59 -0.16
N GLY A 223 -17.86 11.69 -1.21
CA GLY A 223 -16.47 12.07 -1.18
C GLY A 223 -16.23 13.55 -0.99
N VAL A 224 -17.11 14.40 -1.54
CA VAL A 224 -17.14 15.83 -1.19
C VAL A 224 -17.30 15.98 0.33
N ARG A 225 -18.37 15.40 0.90
CA ARG A 225 -18.65 15.48 2.34
C ARG A 225 -17.51 14.97 3.21
N LEU A 226 -16.94 13.81 2.86
CA LEU A 226 -15.90 13.16 3.65
C LEU A 226 -14.58 13.95 3.61
N TRP A 227 -14.06 14.23 2.42
CA TRP A 227 -12.74 14.86 2.30
C TRP A 227 -12.76 16.33 2.71
N GLU A 228 -13.82 17.09 2.44
CA GLU A 228 -13.91 18.47 2.91
C GLU A 228 -13.94 18.54 4.44
N LEU A 229 -14.65 17.62 5.11
CA LEU A 229 -14.62 17.51 6.56
C LEU A 229 -13.20 17.18 7.06
N PHE A 230 -12.57 16.16 6.49
CA PHE A 230 -11.25 15.69 6.97
C PHE A 230 -10.18 16.77 6.82
N LEU A 231 -10.13 17.42 5.66
CA LEU A 231 -9.17 18.48 5.39
C LEU A 231 -9.44 19.73 6.22
N ARG A 232 -10.71 20.06 6.50
CA ARG A 232 -11.02 21.16 7.44
C ARG A 232 -10.54 20.86 8.86
N LEU A 233 -10.68 19.62 9.34
CA LEU A 233 -10.28 19.23 10.70
C LEU A 233 -8.76 19.11 10.86
N ALA A 234 -8.09 18.57 9.83
CA ALA A 234 -6.64 18.39 9.79
C ALA A 234 -5.86 19.66 9.38
N GLY A 235 -6.52 20.58 8.69
CA GLY A 235 -5.92 21.78 8.08
C GLY A 235 -5.44 21.54 6.64
N ASN A 236 -4.74 20.44 6.37
CA ASN A 236 -4.33 20.04 5.02
C ASN A 236 -4.12 18.51 4.91
N MET A 237 -3.82 18.05 3.69
CA MET A 237 -3.65 16.63 3.40
C MET A 237 -2.32 16.09 3.94
N GLU A 238 -1.26 16.90 3.92
CA GLU A 238 0.08 16.53 4.40
C GLU A 238 0.10 16.22 5.90
N ILE A 239 -0.66 16.97 6.71
CA ILE A 239 -0.85 16.74 8.15
C ILE A 239 -1.73 15.51 8.36
N PHE A 240 -2.88 15.43 7.67
CA PHE A 240 -3.79 14.29 7.76
C PHE A 240 -3.05 12.98 7.48
N SER A 241 -2.27 12.93 6.40
CA SER A 241 -1.62 11.71 5.95
C SER A 241 -0.50 11.22 6.86
N GLN A 242 0.01 12.04 7.80
CA GLN A 242 1.07 11.59 8.73
C GLN A 242 0.60 10.37 9.53
N GLN A 243 -0.64 10.41 10.02
CA GLN A 243 -1.19 9.35 10.87
C GLN A 243 -2.46 8.71 10.30
N CYS A 244 -3.09 9.34 9.31
CA CYS A 244 -4.37 8.89 8.79
C CYS A 244 -4.28 8.39 7.35
N PHE A 245 -5.16 7.45 6.99
CA PHE A 245 -5.30 6.97 5.62
C PHE A 245 -6.72 6.55 5.29
N VAL A 246 -7.12 6.61 4.02
CA VAL A 246 -8.46 6.23 3.55
C VAL A 246 -8.32 5.15 2.48
N HIS A 247 -9.05 4.05 2.65
CA HIS A 247 -9.01 2.88 1.77
C HIS A 247 -10.42 2.36 1.49
N ASN A 248 -10.58 1.49 0.48
CA ASN A 248 -11.84 0.79 0.18
C ASN A 248 -11.63 -0.71 0.30
N PHE A 249 -12.53 -1.40 1.01
CA PHE A 249 -12.46 -2.85 1.19
C PHE A 249 -12.47 -3.63 -0.13
N CYS A 250 -13.33 -3.26 -1.07
CA CYS A 250 -13.42 -3.90 -2.38
C CYS A 250 -13.01 -2.89 -3.47
N PRO A 251 -12.09 -3.22 -4.38
CA PRO A 251 -11.63 -2.28 -5.41
C PRO A 251 -12.60 -2.16 -6.60
N LEU A 252 -13.65 -3.01 -6.68
CA LEU A 252 -14.49 -3.12 -7.87
C LEU A 252 -15.79 -2.31 -7.78
N SER A 253 -16.22 -1.74 -8.91
CA SER A 253 -17.61 -1.28 -9.13
C SER A 253 -18.35 -2.22 -10.08
N PHE A 254 -19.63 -2.44 -9.82
CA PHE A 254 -20.45 -3.37 -10.59
C PHE A 254 -21.67 -2.64 -11.18
N PHE A 255 -21.99 -2.93 -12.44
CA PHE A 255 -23.16 -2.37 -13.11
C PHE A 255 -24.00 -3.46 -13.79
N ASP A 256 -25.32 -3.30 -13.74
CA ASP A 256 -26.25 -4.11 -14.54
C ASP A 256 -26.45 -3.53 -15.95
N GLU A 257 -27.23 -4.23 -16.78
CA GLU A 257 -27.56 -3.84 -18.16
C GLU A 257 -28.22 -2.45 -18.26
N ALA A 258 -28.92 -2.00 -17.22
CA ALA A 258 -29.52 -0.68 -17.19
C ALA A 258 -28.54 0.43 -16.77
N GLY A 259 -27.33 0.06 -16.34
CA GLY A 259 -26.30 0.91 -15.76
C GLY A 259 -26.50 1.18 -14.27
N LYS A 260 -27.37 0.45 -13.58
CA LYS A 260 -27.57 0.60 -12.13
C LYS A 260 -26.30 0.12 -11.42
N ASN A 261 -25.82 0.92 -10.48
CA ASN A 261 -24.71 0.53 -9.60
C ASN A 261 -25.19 -0.57 -8.64
N LEU A 262 -24.46 -1.69 -8.58
CA LEU A 262 -24.65 -2.77 -7.64
C LEU A 262 -23.53 -2.75 -6.59
N THR A 263 -23.88 -2.72 -5.32
CA THR A 263 -22.91 -2.76 -4.23
C THR A 263 -22.51 -4.20 -3.88
N PRO A 264 -21.35 -4.45 -3.25
CA PRO A 264 -20.99 -5.77 -2.72
C PRO A 264 -22.07 -6.39 -1.81
N SER A 265 -22.85 -5.54 -1.14
CA SER A 265 -23.97 -5.99 -0.30
C SER A 265 -25.14 -6.57 -1.10
N GLU A 266 -25.37 -6.09 -2.32
CA GLU A 266 -26.46 -6.51 -3.23
C GLU A 266 -26.12 -7.74 -4.08
N LEU A 267 -24.83 -8.13 -4.15
CA LEU A 267 -24.40 -9.34 -4.84
C LEU A 267 -25.00 -10.60 -4.19
N LYS A 268 -25.04 -11.70 -4.94
CA LYS A 268 -25.66 -12.96 -4.50
C LYS A 268 -24.80 -14.16 -4.87
N GLY A 269 -25.10 -15.30 -4.24
CA GLY A 269 -24.51 -16.59 -4.58
C GLY A 269 -23.02 -16.72 -4.27
N PRO A 270 -22.35 -17.73 -4.86
CA PRO A 270 -20.93 -18.03 -4.63
C PRO A 270 -20.02 -16.84 -4.92
N TYR A 271 -20.31 -16.07 -5.97
CA TYR A 271 -19.53 -14.91 -6.38
C TYR A 271 -19.36 -13.88 -5.25
N LYS A 272 -20.45 -13.52 -4.55
CA LYS A 272 -20.39 -12.60 -3.40
C LYS A 272 -19.48 -13.13 -2.29
N LYS A 273 -19.57 -14.44 -2.01
CA LYS A 273 -18.77 -15.07 -0.95
C LYS A 273 -17.29 -15.03 -1.32
N GLN A 274 -16.95 -15.47 -2.53
CA GLN A 274 -15.56 -15.52 -3.02
C GLN A 274 -14.94 -14.12 -3.10
N LEU A 275 -15.64 -13.15 -3.68
CA LEU A 275 -15.21 -11.74 -3.72
C LEU A 275 -14.88 -11.22 -2.33
N ARG A 276 -15.80 -11.41 -1.37
CA ARG A 276 -15.60 -10.98 0.02
C ARG A 276 -14.40 -11.69 0.64
N ASP A 277 -14.28 -13.00 0.47
CA ASP A 277 -13.23 -13.80 1.11
C ASP A 277 -11.83 -13.36 0.61
N PHE A 278 -11.67 -13.12 -0.70
CA PHE A 278 -10.42 -12.56 -1.25
C PHE A 278 -10.13 -11.14 -0.76
N CYS A 279 -11.15 -10.26 -0.74
CA CYS A 279 -10.98 -8.91 -0.21
C CYS A 279 -10.62 -8.93 1.29
N CYS A 280 -11.16 -9.86 2.08
CA CYS A 280 -10.80 -10.03 3.49
C CYS A 280 -9.34 -10.44 3.66
N GLU A 281 -8.85 -11.38 2.83
CA GLU A 281 -7.46 -11.82 2.89
C GLU A 281 -6.48 -10.68 2.55
N ALA A 282 -6.78 -9.92 1.49
CA ALA A 282 -5.99 -8.74 1.12
C ALA A 282 -6.02 -7.67 2.22
N LEU A 283 -7.20 -7.39 2.77
CA LEU A 283 -7.36 -6.43 3.85
C LEU A 283 -6.55 -6.82 5.10
N GLU A 284 -6.51 -8.09 5.48
CA GLU A 284 -5.71 -8.55 6.62
C GLU A 284 -4.22 -8.22 6.42
N LYS A 285 -3.68 -8.51 5.24
CA LYS A 285 -2.28 -8.18 4.86
C LYS A 285 -2.04 -6.67 4.88
N GLN A 286 -2.98 -5.89 4.36
CA GLN A 286 -2.92 -4.42 4.35
C GLN A 286 -2.95 -3.83 5.77
N LEU A 287 -3.77 -4.35 6.69
CA LEU A 287 -3.81 -3.89 8.08
C LEU A 287 -2.51 -4.21 8.82
N VAL A 288 -1.92 -5.38 8.58
CA VAL A 288 -0.59 -5.73 9.13
C VAL A 288 0.50 -4.76 8.65
N LEU A 289 0.43 -4.32 7.39
CA LEU A 289 1.35 -3.32 6.83
C LEU A 289 1.13 -1.93 7.43
N LEU A 290 -0.12 -1.47 7.49
CA LEU A 290 -0.49 -0.14 7.97
C LEU A 290 -0.36 0.03 9.49
N LYS A 291 -0.49 -1.06 10.24
CA LYS A 291 -0.43 -1.10 11.72
C LYS A 291 -1.35 -0.09 12.43
N PRO A 292 -2.65 0.02 12.07
CA PRO A 292 -3.55 0.97 12.72
C PRO A 292 -3.85 0.62 14.17
N GLN A 293 -3.95 1.65 15.01
CA GLN A 293 -4.47 1.57 16.37
C GLN A 293 -5.99 1.74 16.37
N VAL A 294 -6.52 2.54 15.45
CA VAL A 294 -7.95 2.77 15.28
C VAL A 294 -8.35 2.55 13.82
N ILE A 295 -9.39 1.75 13.60
CA ILE A 295 -9.99 1.51 12.28
C ILE A 295 -11.42 2.03 12.32
N VAL A 296 -11.76 2.92 11.40
CA VAL A 296 -13.10 3.47 11.25
C VAL A 296 -13.76 2.89 10.01
N ALA A 297 -14.73 2.00 10.22
CA ALA A 297 -15.60 1.50 9.17
C ALA A 297 -16.58 2.59 8.72
N VAL A 298 -16.51 2.98 7.45
CA VAL A 298 -17.43 3.95 6.85
C VAL A 298 -18.65 3.20 6.31
N GLY A 299 -19.60 2.96 7.21
CA GLY A 299 -20.85 2.24 6.94
C GLY A 299 -20.91 0.81 7.52
N GLU A 300 -22.13 0.28 7.60
CA GLU A 300 -22.42 -0.99 8.31
C GLU A 300 -21.82 -2.23 7.62
N TYR A 301 -21.76 -2.23 6.29
CA TYR A 301 -21.21 -3.35 5.54
C TYR A 301 -19.76 -3.61 5.91
N VAL A 302 -18.94 -2.56 5.92
CA VAL A 302 -17.52 -2.65 6.29
C VAL A 302 -17.38 -3.05 7.75
N MET A 303 -18.19 -2.49 8.65
CA MET A 303 -18.19 -2.88 10.07
C MET A 303 -18.46 -4.38 10.25
N THR A 304 -19.38 -4.95 9.47
CA THR A 304 -19.68 -6.38 9.50
C THR A 304 -18.53 -7.23 8.97
N VAL A 305 -17.87 -6.78 7.90
CA VAL A 305 -16.70 -7.46 7.33
C VAL A 305 -15.53 -7.48 8.32
N LEU A 306 -15.20 -6.35 8.95
CA LEU A 306 -14.07 -6.22 9.87
C LEU A 306 -14.16 -7.16 11.09
N LYS A 307 -15.36 -7.58 11.50
CA LYS A 307 -15.54 -8.61 12.55
C LYS A 307 -14.86 -9.94 12.23
N HIS A 308 -14.55 -10.21 10.97
CA HIS A 308 -13.89 -11.44 10.54
C HIS A 308 -12.36 -11.33 10.55
N SER A 309 -11.80 -10.12 10.52
CA SER A 309 -10.35 -9.88 10.55
C SER A 309 -9.75 -10.33 11.88
N ALA A 310 -8.56 -10.94 11.83
CA ALA A 310 -7.82 -11.32 13.03
C ALA A 310 -7.14 -10.07 13.64
N TYR A 311 -6.60 -9.19 12.80
CA TYR A 311 -6.04 -7.91 13.18
C TYR A 311 -7.03 -7.08 14.02
N CYS A 312 -8.26 -6.96 13.53
CA CYS A 312 -9.34 -6.22 14.21
C CYS A 312 -9.81 -6.83 15.54
N LYS A 313 -9.43 -8.09 15.85
CA LYS A 313 -9.77 -8.75 17.12
C LYS A 313 -8.70 -8.59 18.19
N SER A 314 -7.57 -7.94 17.87
CA SER A 314 -6.55 -7.64 18.85
C SER A 314 -7.06 -6.62 19.88
N ASP A 315 -6.78 -6.85 21.16
CA ASP A 315 -7.11 -5.91 22.25
C ASP A 315 -6.44 -4.53 22.09
N SER A 316 -5.40 -4.44 21.24
CA SER A 316 -4.67 -3.20 20.96
C SER A 316 -5.29 -2.36 19.83
N VAL A 317 -6.36 -2.83 19.20
CA VAL A 317 -6.99 -2.19 18.03
C VAL A 317 -8.44 -1.83 18.33
N SER A 318 -8.78 -0.55 18.17
CA SER A 318 -10.16 -0.07 18.27
C SER A 318 -10.84 -0.09 16.91
N VAL A 319 -12.02 -0.69 16.81
CA VAL A 319 -12.84 -0.70 15.58
C VAL A 319 -14.12 0.06 15.81
N LEU A 320 -14.28 1.17 15.11
CA LEU A 320 -15.40 2.09 15.25
C LEU A 320 -16.19 2.16 13.95
N ARG A 321 -17.45 2.60 14.03
CA ARG A 321 -18.32 2.73 12.87
C ARG A 321 -18.78 4.18 12.70
N LEU A 322 -18.40 4.77 11.57
CA LEU A 322 -18.92 6.05 11.11
C LEU A 322 -20.08 5.81 10.12
N PRO A 323 -21.23 6.49 10.25
CA PRO A 323 -22.28 6.44 9.25
C PRO A 323 -21.76 6.83 7.85
N HIS A 324 -22.29 6.21 6.79
CA HIS A 324 -21.82 6.49 5.43
C HIS A 324 -22.25 7.90 4.94
N PRO A 325 -21.41 8.66 4.22
CA PRO A 325 -21.69 10.05 3.82
C PRO A 325 -22.75 10.23 2.70
N SER A 326 -23.17 9.13 2.06
CA SER A 326 -24.12 9.17 0.93
C SER A 326 -25.41 9.92 1.26
N PRO A 327 -25.88 10.84 0.39
CA PRO A 327 -27.13 11.56 0.58
C PRO A 327 -28.36 10.65 0.46
N ARG A 328 -28.21 9.44 -0.08
CA ARG A 328 -29.30 8.45 -0.19
C ARG A 328 -29.59 7.73 1.12
N SER A 329 -28.70 7.86 2.11
CA SER A 329 -28.93 7.30 3.45
C SER A 329 -30.03 8.10 4.16
N ALA A 330 -30.93 7.41 4.85
CA ALA A 330 -32.01 8.05 5.61
C ALA A 330 -31.45 9.00 6.70
N ASN A 331 -32.09 10.15 6.91
CA ASN A 331 -31.72 11.15 7.92
C ASN A 331 -30.26 11.65 7.83
N ASN A 332 -29.73 11.77 6.61
CA ASN A 332 -28.31 12.06 6.36
C ASN A 332 -28.03 13.45 5.74
N SER A 333 -28.91 14.42 5.99
CA SER A 333 -28.74 15.81 5.51
C SER A 333 -27.63 16.57 6.23
N ASN A 334 -27.44 16.33 7.54
CA ASN A 334 -26.41 16.92 8.40
C ASN A 334 -25.27 15.94 8.73
N TRP A 335 -24.82 15.20 7.71
CA TRP A 335 -23.75 14.21 7.89
C TRP A 335 -22.43 14.84 8.38
N PRO A 336 -21.94 15.98 7.84
CA PRO A 336 -20.67 16.56 8.28
C PRO A 336 -20.65 16.88 9.78
N GLU A 337 -21.74 17.40 10.34
CA GLU A 337 -21.85 17.73 11.76
C GLU A 337 -21.86 16.46 12.61
N LYS A 338 -22.65 15.46 12.23
CA LYS A 338 -22.70 14.16 12.92
C LYS A 338 -21.36 13.44 12.89
N ALA A 339 -20.67 13.49 11.75
CA ALA A 339 -19.35 12.88 11.60
C ALA A 339 -18.31 13.63 12.42
N GLN A 340 -18.35 14.96 12.48
CA GLN A 340 -17.49 15.73 13.36
C GLN A 340 -17.70 15.37 14.84
N THR A 341 -18.94 15.36 15.33
CA THR A 341 -19.25 14.96 16.70
C THR A 341 -18.75 13.55 17.00
N PHE A 342 -18.93 12.60 16.08
CA PHE A 342 -18.37 11.25 16.22
C PHE A 342 -16.83 11.26 16.36
N LEU A 343 -16.13 12.04 15.54
CA LEU A 343 -14.66 12.16 15.60
C LEU A 343 -14.19 12.81 16.92
N GLU A 344 -14.95 13.78 17.44
CA GLU A 344 -14.70 14.44 18.73
C GLU A 344 -14.92 13.49 19.90
N ASP A 345 -16.09 12.83 19.96
CA ASP A 345 -16.49 11.92 21.05
C ASP A 345 -15.55 10.72 21.19
N ASN A 346 -14.95 10.27 20.08
CA ASN A 346 -14.00 9.17 20.06
C ASN A 346 -12.54 9.64 20.12
N ASN A 347 -12.30 10.94 20.37
CA ASN A 347 -10.98 11.55 20.42
C ASN A 347 -10.13 11.19 19.20
N LEU A 348 -10.64 11.32 17.97
CA LEU A 348 -9.92 10.93 16.74
C LEU A 348 -9.24 12.11 16.04
N ILE A 349 -9.66 13.35 16.36
CA ILE A 349 -9.14 14.56 15.71
C ILE A 349 -7.63 14.75 15.97
N HIS A 350 -7.12 14.36 17.14
CA HIS A 350 -5.70 14.50 17.46
C HIS A 350 -4.81 13.68 16.50
N PHE A 351 -5.25 12.48 16.06
CA PHE A 351 -4.55 11.75 14.99
C PHE A 351 -4.57 12.52 13.67
N MET A 352 -5.73 13.09 13.30
CA MET A 352 -5.91 13.85 12.06
C MET A 352 -5.07 15.12 11.99
N ARG A 353 -4.72 15.69 13.15
CA ARG A 353 -3.85 16.86 13.29
C ARG A 353 -2.37 16.52 13.54
N ASN A 354 -2.04 15.23 13.54
CA ASN A 354 -0.70 14.73 13.87
C ASN A 354 -0.21 15.15 15.28
N GLU A 355 -1.11 15.11 16.25
CA GLU A 355 -0.87 15.47 17.67
C GLU A 355 -0.68 14.24 18.58
N ALA A 356 -0.73 13.02 18.00
CA ALA A 356 -0.74 11.73 18.73
C ALA A 356 0.59 10.97 18.73
#